data_AF-A0A0J6CZX4-F1
#
_entry.id   AF-A0A0J6CZX4-F1
#
_cell.length_a   1.000
_cell.length_b   1.000
_cell.length_c   1.000
_cell.angle_alpha   90.00
_cell.angle_beta   90.00
_cell.angle_gamma   90.00
#
_symmetry.space_group_name_H-M   'P 1'
#
loop_
_entity.id
_entity.type
_entity.pdbx_description
1 polymer ?
#
loop_
_entity_poly.entity_id
_entity_poly.type
_entity_poly.pdbx_seq_one_letter_code
_entity_poly.pdbx_strand_id
1 'polypeptide(L)'
;MLNGRSASEVRSARKETGMTQLALSMDLHTSREAVSKQENGEYRVQPDMVKYFAESHNNPFVGMTAAAEYTGWGSGRLDGDDIDLHRSSVKCKAQEELQEALIAINKTNLVNHPRKVEPFQFNDVKESVIQAMDAIIALNHYIAVICKEYSISWAEMWLTHRKKLISRGYMKG
;
A
#
# COMPACT_ATOMS: atom_id res chain seq x y z
N MET A 1 -9.34 10.35 -21.20
CA MET A 1 -9.33 10.90 -19.83
C MET A 1 -8.82 9.80 -18.92
N LEU A 2 -7.67 10.01 -18.30
CA LEU A 2 -7.03 8.99 -17.45
C LEU A 2 -7.78 8.94 -16.11
N ASN A 3 -8.67 7.98 -15.95
CA ASN A 3 -9.20 7.67 -14.62
C ASN A 3 -8.00 7.25 -13.75
N GLY A 4 -7.72 7.99 -12.68
CA GLY A 4 -6.66 7.65 -11.72
C GLY A 4 -6.91 6.26 -11.14
N ARG A 5 -5.84 5.51 -10.83
CA ARG A 5 -5.96 4.14 -10.30
C ARG A 5 -6.76 4.11 -9.01
N SER A 6 -6.66 5.14 -8.18
CA SER A 6 -7.44 5.25 -6.95
C SER A 6 -8.95 5.37 -7.22
N ALA A 7 -9.35 6.07 -8.29
CA ALA A 7 -10.75 6.21 -8.68
C ALA A 7 -11.37 4.86 -9.08
N SER A 8 -10.64 4.05 -9.85
CA SER A 8 -11.07 2.67 -10.16
C SER A 8 -11.14 1.80 -8.92
N GLU A 9 -10.18 1.92 -7.99
CA GLU A 9 -10.16 1.11 -6.76
C GLU A 9 -11.33 1.45 -5.84
N VAL A 10 -11.66 2.74 -5.66
CA VAL A 10 -12.85 3.18 -4.91
C VAL A 10 -14.11 2.60 -5.51
N ARG A 11 -14.26 2.71 -6.84
CA ARG A 11 -15.45 2.23 -7.54
C ARG A 11 -15.62 0.73 -7.36
N SER A 12 -14.53 -0.03 -7.46
CA SER A 12 -14.52 -1.47 -7.23
C SER A 12 -14.86 -1.79 -5.78
N ALA A 13 -14.24 -1.10 -4.80
CA ALA A 13 -14.51 -1.28 -3.39
C ALA A 13 -15.98 -1.02 -3.04
N ARG A 14 -16.60 0.04 -3.56
CA ARG A 14 -18.04 0.30 -3.37
C ARG A 14 -18.90 -0.81 -3.98
N LYS A 15 -18.54 -1.33 -5.14
CA LYS A 15 -19.28 -2.43 -5.78
C LYS A 15 -19.19 -3.71 -4.97
N GLU A 16 -18.02 -4.02 -4.40
CA GLU A 16 -17.83 -5.18 -3.52
C GLU A 16 -18.75 -5.13 -2.28
N THR A 17 -19.07 -3.93 -1.77
CA THR A 17 -20.00 -3.76 -0.64
C THR A 17 -21.48 -3.77 -1.04
N GLY A 18 -21.80 -3.82 -2.34
CA GLY A 18 -23.17 -3.74 -2.86
C GLY A 18 -23.82 -2.36 -2.71
N MET A 19 -23.06 -1.33 -2.32
CA MET A 19 -23.61 0.01 -2.06
C MET A 19 -23.84 0.81 -3.35
N THR A 20 -24.88 1.63 -3.37
CA THR A 20 -25.04 2.68 -4.39
C THR A 20 -24.16 3.90 -4.06
N GLN A 21 -23.91 4.76 -5.05
CA GLN A 21 -23.22 6.03 -4.79
C GLN A 21 -23.99 6.93 -3.80
N LEU A 22 -25.32 6.84 -3.79
CA LEU A 22 -26.16 7.59 -2.86
C LEU A 22 -25.98 7.08 -1.42
N ALA A 23 -25.99 5.76 -1.21
CA ALA A 23 -25.72 5.18 0.09
C ALA A 23 -24.34 5.57 0.61
N LEU A 24 -23.30 5.45 -0.23
CA LEU A 24 -21.94 5.86 0.15
C LEU A 24 -21.86 7.35 0.48
N SER A 25 -22.58 8.21 -0.25
CA SER A 25 -22.59 9.64 0.05
C SER A 25 -23.25 9.97 1.40
N MET A 26 -24.25 9.20 1.81
CA MET A 26 -24.89 9.37 3.12
C MET A 26 -23.93 9.01 4.25
N ASP A 27 -23.22 7.88 4.11
CA ASP A 27 -22.25 7.40 5.12
C ASP A 27 -21.05 8.34 5.27
N LEU A 28 -20.60 8.95 4.17
CA LEU A 28 -19.50 9.91 4.15
C LEU A 28 -19.94 11.36 4.42
N HIS A 29 -21.24 11.61 4.60
CA HIS A 29 -21.81 12.96 4.73
C HIS A 29 -21.38 13.93 3.61
N THR A 30 -21.37 13.44 2.38
CA THR A 30 -21.00 14.19 1.16
C THR A 30 -22.10 14.13 0.12
N SER A 31 -21.93 14.80 -1.03
CA SER A 31 -22.90 14.69 -2.13
C SER A 31 -22.65 13.44 -2.98
N ARG A 32 -23.72 12.86 -3.53
CA ARG A 32 -23.63 11.77 -4.51
C ARG A 32 -22.78 12.18 -5.71
N GLU A 33 -22.87 13.44 -6.14
CA GLU A 33 -22.09 14.02 -7.21
C GLU A 33 -20.59 14.03 -6.86
N ALA A 34 -20.22 14.35 -5.62
CA ALA A 34 -18.83 14.29 -5.18
C ALA A 34 -18.27 12.86 -5.20
N VAL A 35 -19.07 11.87 -4.77
CA VAL A 35 -18.70 10.44 -4.89
C VAL A 35 -18.51 10.07 -6.36
N SER A 36 -19.45 10.43 -7.23
CA SER A 36 -19.37 10.14 -8.67
C SER A 36 -18.12 10.74 -9.31
N LYS A 37 -17.80 12.01 -9.00
CA LYS A 37 -16.61 12.69 -9.54
C LYS A 37 -15.31 12.03 -9.08
N GLN A 38 -15.25 11.56 -7.83
CA GLN A 38 -14.09 10.81 -7.34
C GLN A 38 -13.97 9.45 -8.03
N GLU A 39 -15.05 8.70 -8.19
CA GLU A 39 -15.03 7.40 -8.89
C GLU A 39 -14.71 7.50 -10.38
N ASN A 40 -14.97 8.65 -11.01
CA ASN A 40 -14.64 8.94 -12.41
C ASN A 40 -13.27 9.59 -12.58
N GLY A 41 -12.52 9.84 -11.50
CA GLY A 41 -11.21 10.49 -11.56
C GLY A 41 -11.26 11.97 -11.93
N GLU A 42 -12.44 12.60 -11.91
CA GLU A 42 -12.56 14.06 -12.03
C GLU A 42 -12.03 14.75 -10.78
N TYR A 43 -12.25 14.12 -9.61
CA TYR A 43 -11.68 14.51 -8.32
C TYR A 43 -10.76 13.41 -7.78
N ARG A 44 -9.75 13.86 -7.05
CA ARG A 44 -8.86 13.00 -6.27
C ARG A 44 -9.62 12.32 -5.13
N VAL A 45 -9.31 11.05 -4.85
CA VAL A 45 -9.94 10.22 -3.82
C VAL A 45 -9.61 10.72 -2.41
N GLN A 46 -10.57 11.36 -1.76
CA GLN A 46 -10.33 12.07 -0.51
C GLN A 46 -10.02 11.13 0.67
N PRO A 47 -9.28 11.61 1.70
CA PRO A 47 -8.84 10.77 2.82
C PRO A 47 -9.97 10.15 3.64
N ASP A 48 -11.13 10.81 3.74
CA ASP A 48 -12.35 10.29 4.36
C ASP A 48 -12.84 9.02 3.66
N MET A 49 -12.87 9.02 2.33
CA MET A 49 -13.23 7.86 1.52
C MET A 49 -12.24 6.72 1.70
N VAL A 50 -10.94 7.02 1.75
CA VAL A 50 -9.89 6.03 2.06
C VAL A 50 -10.12 5.39 3.43
N LYS A 51 -10.32 6.21 4.47
CA LYS A 51 -10.56 5.74 5.83
C LYS A 51 -11.81 4.89 5.93
N TYR A 52 -12.90 5.32 5.31
CA TYR A 52 -14.15 4.58 5.30
C TYR A 52 -13.97 3.14 4.78
N PHE A 53 -13.28 2.95 3.66
CA PHE A 53 -13.05 1.60 3.14
C PHE A 53 -12.06 0.79 3.99
N ALA A 54 -11.02 1.42 4.54
CA ALA A 54 -10.05 0.73 5.39
C ALA A 54 -10.62 0.32 6.75
N GLU A 55 -11.45 1.18 7.36
CA GLU A 55 -11.98 1.01 8.73
C GLU A 55 -13.30 0.25 8.74
N SER A 56 -14.24 0.60 7.86
CA SER A 56 -15.59 0.00 7.85
C SER A 56 -15.69 -1.27 7.00
N HIS A 57 -14.82 -1.41 5.99
CA HIS A 57 -14.88 -2.52 5.03
C HIS A 57 -13.60 -3.35 4.96
N ASN A 58 -12.63 -3.05 5.83
CA ASN A 58 -11.33 -3.71 5.89
C ASN A 58 -10.66 -3.87 4.51
N ASN A 59 -10.81 -2.85 3.66
CA ASN A 59 -10.25 -2.81 2.31
C ASN A 59 -9.07 -1.85 2.26
N PRO A 60 -7.83 -2.36 2.41
CA PRO A 60 -6.62 -1.51 2.45
C PRO A 60 -6.20 -0.97 1.07
N PHE A 61 -6.65 -1.59 -0.03
CA PHE A 61 -6.19 -1.28 -1.37
C PHE A 61 -6.56 0.13 -1.83
N VAL A 62 -7.71 0.66 -1.39
CA VAL A 62 -8.11 2.05 -1.68
C VAL A 62 -7.06 3.01 -1.14
N GLY A 63 -6.59 2.81 0.09
CA GLY A 63 -5.57 3.65 0.72
C GLY A 63 -4.19 3.48 0.11
N MET A 64 -3.77 2.24 -0.17
CA MET A 64 -2.49 1.97 -0.84
C MET A 64 -2.43 2.68 -2.20
N THR A 65 -3.47 2.53 -3.02
CA THR A 65 -3.52 3.11 -4.36
C THR A 65 -3.62 4.64 -4.32
N ALA A 66 -4.43 5.20 -3.42
CA ALA A 66 -4.51 6.66 -3.24
C ALA A 66 -3.17 7.25 -2.78
N ALA A 67 -2.48 6.61 -1.83
CA ALA A 67 -1.18 7.07 -1.35
C ALA A 67 -0.11 7.07 -2.47
N ALA A 68 -0.06 6.00 -3.26
CA ALA A 68 0.87 5.90 -4.38
C ALA A 68 0.57 6.97 -5.45
N GLU A 69 -0.71 7.19 -5.78
CA GLU A 69 -1.12 8.22 -6.73
C GLU A 69 -0.80 9.64 -6.26
N TYR A 70 -0.94 9.92 -4.95
CA TYR A 70 -0.64 11.23 -4.39
C TYR A 70 0.83 11.57 -4.31
N THR A 71 1.64 10.58 -4.01
CA THR A 71 3.07 10.78 -3.77
C THR A 71 3.92 10.56 -5.02
N GLY A 72 3.41 9.80 -5.99
CA GLY A 72 4.16 9.41 -7.19
C GLY A 72 5.19 8.30 -6.92
N TRP A 73 5.15 7.65 -5.75
CA TRP A 73 6.04 6.55 -5.39
C TRP A 73 5.31 5.43 -4.64
N GLY A 74 5.98 4.30 -4.46
CA GLY A 74 5.37 3.09 -3.90
C GLY A 74 4.44 2.40 -4.91
N SER A 75 3.57 1.52 -4.43
CA SER A 75 2.61 0.81 -5.25
C SER A 75 1.20 0.89 -4.68
N GLY A 76 0.22 0.97 -5.59
CA GLY A 76 -1.16 0.65 -5.27
C GLY A 76 -1.38 -0.86 -5.28
N ARG A 77 -2.63 -1.28 -5.49
CA ARG A 77 -2.95 -2.68 -5.76
C ARG A 77 -2.17 -3.19 -6.98
N LEU A 78 -1.51 -4.33 -6.85
CA LEU A 78 -0.96 -5.06 -8.00
C LEU A 78 -2.09 -5.83 -8.70
N ASP A 79 -2.35 -5.48 -9.96
CA ASP A 79 -3.50 -5.92 -10.76
C ASP A 79 -3.11 -6.23 -12.22
N GLY A 80 -1.81 -6.40 -12.49
CA GLY A 80 -1.32 -6.81 -13.81
C GLY A 80 -1.64 -8.28 -14.11
N ASP A 81 -1.58 -8.64 -15.39
CA ASP A 81 -1.99 -9.96 -15.90
C ASP A 81 -1.22 -11.14 -15.26
N ASP A 82 0.02 -10.90 -14.81
CA ASP A 82 0.90 -11.90 -14.20
C ASP A 82 0.82 -11.94 -12.66
N ILE A 83 -0.13 -11.22 -12.05
CA ILE A 83 -0.24 -11.11 -10.59
C ILE A 83 -1.34 -12.03 -10.04
N ASP A 84 -0.96 -12.87 -9.08
CA ASP A 84 -1.90 -13.63 -8.25
C ASP A 84 -1.88 -13.11 -6.79
N LEU A 85 -3.03 -12.57 -6.36
CA LEU A 85 -3.24 -12.06 -5.01
C LEU A 85 -3.81 -13.11 -4.03
N HIS A 86 -3.79 -14.40 -4.36
CA HIS A 86 -4.14 -15.45 -3.42
C HIS A 86 -3.17 -15.47 -2.21
N ARG A 87 -3.68 -15.69 -0.98
CA ARG A 87 -2.89 -15.71 0.27
C ARG A 87 -1.59 -16.52 0.22
N SER A 88 -1.58 -17.66 -0.48
CA SER A 88 -0.37 -18.49 -0.61
C SER A 88 0.66 -17.83 -1.52
N SER A 89 0.22 -17.20 -2.60
CA SER A 89 1.07 -16.57 -3.61
C SER A 89 1.75 -15.34 -3.03
N VAL A 90 0.98 -14.45 -2.37
CA VAL A 90 1.56 -13.29 -1.69
C VAL A 90 2.48 -13.65 -0.52
N LYS A 91 2.20 -14.75 0.19
CA LYS A 91 3.10 -15.29 1.22
C LYS A 91 4.42 -15.72 0.60
N CYS A 92 4.38 -16.58 -0.42
CA CYS A 92 5.58 -17.06 -1.10
C CYS A 92 6.39 -15.90 -1.67
N LYS A 93 5.73 -14.95 -2.34
CA LYS A 93 6.40 -13.77 -2.90
C LYS A 93 7.04 -12.90 -1.83
N ALA A 94 6.36 -12.65 -0.72
CA ALA A 94 6.97 -11.91 0.40
C ALA A 94 8.20 -12.61 0.98
N GLN A 95 8.23 -13.95 1.02
CA GLN A 95 9.41 -14.70 1.48
C GLN A 95 10.57 -14.62 0.48
N GLU A 96 10.28 -14.73 -0.82
CA GLU A 96 11.26 -14.56 -1.91
C GLU A 96 11.91 -13.18 -1.85
N GLU A 97 11.11 -12.11 -1.91
CA GLU A 97 11.62 -10.73 -1.92
C GLU A 97 12.40 -10.37 -0.66
N LEU A 98 11.97 -10.88 0.51
CA LEU A 98 12.73 -10.71 1.75
C LEU A 98 14.11 -11.36 1.67
N GLN A 99 14.21 -12.54 1.05
CA GLN A 99 15.46 -13.25 0.89
C GLN A 99 16.38 -12.52 -0.09
N GLU A 100 15.85 -12.02 -1.20
CA GLU A 100 16.60 -11.23 -2.19
C GLU A 100 17.10 -9.91 -1.58
N ALA A 101 16.25 -9.20 -0.84
CA ALA A 101 16.64 -8.00 -0.10
C ALA A 101 17.78 -8.27 0.90
N LEU A 102 17.69 -9.34 1.69
CA LEU A 102 18.76 -9.71 2.62
C LEU A 102 20.07 -10.03 1.90
N ILE A 103 20.01 -10.77 0.78
CA ILE A 103 21.19 -11.08 -0.03
C ILE A 103 21.81 -9.79 -0.58
N ALA A 104 21.01 -8.89 -1.13
CA ALA A 104 21.49 -7.64 -1.71
C ALA A 104 22.09 -6.70 -0.65
N ILE A 105 21.44 -6.55 0.51
CA ILE A 105 21.96 -5.76 1.64
C ILE A 105 23.32 -6.31 2.09
N ASN A 106 23.45 -7.64 2.23
CA ASN A 106 24.70 -8.27 2.67
C ASN A 106 25.86 -8.13 1.67
N LYS A 107 25.57 -7.88 0.38
CA LYS A 107 26.60 -7.58 -0.62
C LYS A 107 27.16 -6.16 -0.52
N THR A 108 26.44 -5.25 0.12
CA THR A 108 26.87 -3.84 0.21
C THR A 108 28.04 -3.67 1.17
N ASN A 109 29.01 -2.82 0.79
CA ASN A 109 30.06 -2.36 1.69
C ASN A 109 29.77 -0.93 2.15
N LEU A 110 29.02 -0.81 3.25
CA LEU A 110 28.61 0.47 3.85
C LEU A 110 29.56 0.94 4.97
N VAL A 111 30.72 0.29 5.14
CA VAL A 111 31.69 0.65 6.20
C VAL A 111 32.33 2.01 5.92
N ASN A 112 32.53 2.33 4.65
CA ASN A 112 33.14 3.59 4.23
C ASN A 112 32.10 4.70 4.09
N HIS A 113 32.53 5.94 4.34
CA HIS A 113 31.69 7.12 4.12
C HIS A 113 31.14 7.14 2.69
N PRO A 114 29.87 7.49 2.44
CA PRO A 114 29.26 7.52 1.09
C PRO A 114 29.99 8.34 0.02
N ARG A 115 30.95 9.18 0.41
CA ARG A 115 31.75 10.03 -0.50
C ARG A 115 33.01 9.31 -1.02
N LYS A 116 33.31 8.12 -0.50
CA LYS A 116 34.50 7.31 -0.81
C LYS A 116 34.11 5.95 -1.43
N VAL A 117 32.88 5.86 -1.96
CA VAL A 117 32.33 4.65 -2.54
C VAL A 117 32.75 4.58 -4.01
N GLU A 118 33.38 3.49 -4.40
CA GLU A 118 33.74 3.25 -5.80
C GLU A 118 32.47 3.04 -6.64
N PRO A 119 32.48 3.34 -7.96
CA PRO A 119 31.29 3.23 -8.80
C PRO A 119 30.61 1.85 -8.77
N PHE A 120 31.37 0.76 -8.67
CA PHE A 120 30.81 -0.59 -8.57
C PHE A 120 30.07 -0.82 -7.25
N GLN A 121 30.64 -0.35 -6.13
CA GLN A 121 30.02 -0.44 -4.81
C GLN A 121 28.74 0.39 -4.74
N PHE A 122 28.69 1.51 -5.46
CA PHE A 122 27.50 2.34 -5.56
C PHE A 122 26.36 1.62 -6.30
N ASN A 123 26.68 0.80 -7.30
CA ASN A 123 25.68 -0.04 -7.96
C ASN A 123 25.14 -1.13 -7.03
N ASP A 124 25.99 -1.78 -6.24
CA ASP A 124 25.54 -2.75 -5.23
C ASP A 124 24.60 -2.10 -4.19
N VAL A 125 24.90 -0.86 -3.78
CA VAL A 125 24.02 -0.09 -2.89
C VAL A 125 22.68 0.20 -3.55
N LYS A 126 22.67 0.65 -4.82
CA LYS A 126 21.41 0.87 -5.56
C LYS A 126 20.58 -0.39 -5.67
N GLU A 127 21.21 -1.51 -5.99
CA GLU A 127 20.54 -2.81 -6.07
C GLU A 127 19.92 -3.18 -4.73
N SER A 128 20.65 -3.02 -3.63
CA SER A 128 20.10 -3.28 -2.29
C SER A 128 18.88 -2.42 -1.96
N VAL A 129 18.81 -1.19 -2.47
CA VAL A 129 17.66 -0.30 -2.30
C VAL A 129 16.47 -0.77 -3.12
N ILE A 130 16.68 -1.21 -4.37
CA ILE A 130 15.61 -1.76 -5.23
C ILE A 130 15.03 -3.02 -4.59
N GLN A 131 15.88 -3.97 -4.19
CA GLN A 131 15.46 -5.21 -3.55
C GLN A 131 14.72 -4.96 -2.22
N ALA A 132 15.14 -3.96 -1.45
CA ALA A 132 14.40 -3.54 -0.26
C ALA A 132 13.03 -2.94 -0.59
N MET A 133 12.89 -2.21 -1.70
CA MET A 133 11.58 -1.71 -2.17
C MET A 133 10.67 -2.86 -2.59
N ASP A 134 11.18 -3.86 -3.31
CA ASP A 134 10.41 -5.04 -3.71
C ASP A 134 9.90 -5.81 -2.47
N ALA A 135 10.75 -5.99 -1.46
CA ALA A 135 10.35 -6.56 -0.17
C ALA A 135 9.26 -5.75 0.54
N ILE A 136 9.35 -4.41 0.55
CA ILE A 136 8.31 -3.54 1.12
C ILE A 136 6.98 -3.72 0.38
N ILE A 137 7.01 -3.77 -0.95
CA ILE A 137 5.81 -3.95 -1.78
C ILE A 137 5.18 -5.31 -1.50
N ALA A 138 5.96 -6.38 -1.50
CA ALA A 138 5.48 -7.73 -1.25
C ALA A 138 4.93 -7.90 0.17
N LEU A 139 5.59 -7.33 1.19
CA LEU A 139 5.09 -7.32 2.57
C LEU A 139 3.79 -6.54 2.71
N ASN A 140 3.67 -5.37 2.09
CA ASN A 140 2.43 -4.59 2.11
C ASN A 140 1.26 -5.39 1.50
N HIS A 141 1.50 -6.07 0.38
CA HIS A 141 0.49 -6.92 -0.25
C HIS A 141 0.14 -8.15 0.58
N TYR A 142 1.14 -8.80 1.18
CA TYR A 142 0.93 -9.89 2.12
C TYR A 142 0.04 -9.46 3.29
N ILE A 143 0.37 -8.35 3.97
CA ILE A 143 -0.43 -7.84 5.08
C ILE A 143 -1.85 -7.48 4.60
N ALA A 144 -1.97 -6.82 3.45
CA ALA A 144 -3.27 -6.38 2.91
C ALA A 144 -4.21 -7.57 2.62
N VAL A 145 -3.69 -8.59 1.93
CA VAL A 145 -4.45 -9.81 1.61
C VAL A 145 -4.80 -10.60 2.86
N ILE A 146 -3.86 -10.79 3.80
CA ILE A 146 -4.13 -11.52 5.03
C ILE A 146 -5.15 -10.78 5.90
N CYS A 147 -5.05 -9.45 6.02
CA CYS A 147 -6.05 -8.67 6.75
C CYS A 147 -7.44 -8.86 6.16
N LYS A 148 -7.57 -8.74 4.83
CA LYS A 148 -8.85 -8.91 4.13
C LYS A 148 -9.40 -10.33 4.25
N GLU A 149 -8.62 -11.36 3.93
CA GLU A 149 -9.08 -12.76 3.93
C GLU A 149 -9.42 -13.30 5.32
N TYR A 150 -8.69 -12.89 6.36
CA TYR A 150 -8.88 -13.37 7.73
C TYR A 150 -9.72 -12.43 8.60
N SER A 151 -10.28 -11.36 8.02
CA SER A 151 -11.06 -10.34 8.75
C SER A 151 -10.29 -9.73 9.94
N ILE A 152 -8.97 -9.62 9.80
CA ILE A 152 -8.13 -8.89 10.76
C ILE A 152 -8.17 -7.42 10.35
N SER A 153 -8.54 -6.54 11.29
CA SER A 153 -8.65 -5.11 11.01
C SER A 153 -7.30 -4.51 10.64
N TRP A 154 -7.15 -4.11 9.38
CA TRP A 154 -5.97 -3.41 8.86
C TRP A 154 -5.65 -2.15 9.70
N ALA A 155 -6.66 -1.32 9.95
CA ALA A 155 -6.51 -0.08 10.68
C ALA A 155 -6.03 -0.33 12.12
N GLU A 156 -6.62 -1.30 12.83
CA GLU A 156 -6.21 -1.64 14.20
C GLU A 156 -4.80 -2.22 14.27
N MET A 157 -4.39 -3.02 13.28
CA MET A 157 -3.04 -3.56 13.21
C MET A 157 -1.99 -2.45 13.05
N TRP A 158 -2.24 -1.45 12.20
CA TRP A 158 -1.34 -0.30 12.06
C TRP A 158 -1.34 0.58 13.31
N LEU A 159 -2.50 0.80 13.95
CA LEU A 159 -2.58 1.53 15.22
C LEU A 159 -1.80 0.81 16.33
N THR A 160 -1.94 -0.51 16.42
CA THR A 160 -1.20 -1.35 17.37
C THR A 160 0.30 -1.27 17.12
N HIS A 161 0.72 -1.37 15.85
CA HIS A 161 2.12 -1.22 15.50
C HIS A 161 2.65 0.18 15.83
N ARG A 162 1.88 1.25 15.55
CA ARG A 162 2.27 2.62 15.88
C ARG A 162 2.47 2.81 17.38
N LYS A 163 1.56 2.29 18.22
CA LYS A 163 1.71 2.32 19.69
C LYS A 163 3.01 1.63 20.13
N LYS A 164 3.34 0.49 19.54
CA LYS A 164 4.61 -0.23 19.79
C LYS A 164 5.84 0.59 19.38
N LEU A 165 5.78 1.37 18.30
CA LEU A 165 6.89 2.24 17.90
C LEU A 165 7.06 3.41 18.87
N ILE A 166 5.97 4.02 19.33
CA ILE A 166 5.98 5.08 20.34
C ILE A 166 6.55 4.56 21.66
N SER A 167 6.09 3.39 22.13
CA SER A 167 6.55 2.82 23.41
C SER A 167 8.04 2.46 23.41
N ARG A 168 8.62 2.22 22.23
CA ARG A 168 10.06 1.94 22.05
C ARG A 168 10.90 3.21 21.85
N GLY A 169 10.27 4.38 21.82
CA GLY A 169 10.96 5.65 21.54
C GLY A 169 11.39 5.82 20.08
N TYR A 170 10.91 4.97 19.17
CA TYR A 170 11.20 5.09 17.73
C TYR A 170 10.35 6.17 17.05
N MET A 171 9.27 6.59 17.70
CA MET A 171 8.38 7.66 17.23
C MET A 171 7.94 8.50 18.42
N LYS A 172 7.75 9.82 18.20
CA LYS A 172 7.09 10.68 19.19
C LYS A 172 5.58 10.42 19.17
N GLY A 173 4.99 10.39 20.37
CA GLY A 173 3.55 10.26 20.58
C GLY A 173 2.81 11.55 20.25
#